data_AF-A0A7S0SXU2-F1
#
_entry.id   AF-A0A7S0SXU2-F1
#
_cell.length_a   1.000
_cell.length_b   1.000
_cell.length_c   1.000
_cell.angle_alpha   90.00
_cell.angle_beta   90.00
_cell.angle_gamma   90.00
#
_symmetry.space_group_name_H-M   'P 1'
#
loop_
_entity.id
_entity.type
_entity.pdbx_description
1 polymer ?
#
loop_
_entity_poly.entity_id
_entity_poly.type
_entity_poly.pdbx_seq_one_letter_code
_entity_poly.pdbx_strand_id
1 'polypeptide(L)'
;PVDVRVGKMLLYGAVLGCLGPVLTIAAVLGGRSPFVAPLEKRDEADAAKRMFAEDQSDHLTTLNAYNAWVDARSLGKAAEMAFTRDNFLSFRVLEGIADLRNQFAQLLHEAGFLGGG
;
A
#
# COMPACT_ATOMS: atom_id res chain seq x y z
N PRO A 1 -2.37 -5.01 19.15
CA PRO A 1 -1.43 -6.16 19.03
C PRO A 1 -1.16 -6.49 17.55
N VAL A 2 0.00 -6.09 17.06
CA VAL A 2 0.47 -6.42 15.71
C VAL A 2 0.92 -7.89 15.70
N ASP A 3 0.56 -8.66 14.68
CA ASP A 3 1.04 -10.03 14.51
C ASP A 3 2.58 -10.05 14.59
N VAL A 4 3.16 -11.02 15.32
CA VAL A 4 4.62 -11.12 15.55
C VAL A 4 5.42 -11.05 14.25
N ARG A 5 4.88 -11.56 13.14
CA ARG A 5 5.51 -11.52 11.81
C ARG A 5 5.56 -10.10 11.25
N VAL A 6 4.50 -9.32 11.42
CA VAL A 6 4.43 -7.92 10.98
C VAL A 6 5.35 -7.06 11.84
N GLY A 7 5.39 -7.28 13.16
CA GLY A 7 6.33 -6.60 14.05
C GLY A 7 7.80 -6.85 13.68
N LYS A 8 8.15 -8.11 13.38
CA LYS A 8 9.50 -8.48 12.91
C LYS A 8 9.84 -7.81 11.57
N MET A 9 8.90 -7.76 10.63
CA MET A 9 9.11 -7.12 9.32
C MET A 9 9.38 -5.61 9.47
N LEU A 10 8.59 -4.93 10.31
CA LEU A 10 8.75 -3.50 10.59
C LEU A 10 10.10 -3.17 11.24
N LEU A 11 10.55 -4.00 12.19
CA LEU A 11 11.87 -3.86 12.82
C LEU A 11 13.01 -3.98 11.81
N TYR A 12 12.98 -5.00 10.94
CA TYR A 12 14.00 -5.11 9.89
C TYR A 12 13.92 -3.97 8.89
N GLY A 13 12.71 -3.50 8.53
CA GLY A 13 12.54 -2.35 7.66
C GLY A 13 13.17 -1.07 8.21
N ALA A 14 13.03 -0.83 9.51
CA ALA A 14 13.66 0.29 10.19
C ALA A 14 15.20 0.16 10.23
N VAL A 15 15.72 -1.02 10.59
CA VAL A 15 17.17 -1.29 10.68
C VAL A 15 17.84 -1.22 9.29
N LEU A 16 17.16 -1.67 8.24
CA LEU A 16 17.69 -1.73 6.87
C LEU A 16 17.42 -0.44 6.06
N GLY A 17 16.76 0.57 6.64
CA GLY A 17 16.48 1.84 5.97
C GLY A 17 15.40 1.78 4.87
N CYS A 18 14.62 0.69 4.78
CA CYS A 18 13.58 0.48 3.76
C CYS A 18 12.15 0.56 4.33
N LEU A 19 11.97 1.41 5.35
CA LEU A 19 10.74 1.42 6.12
C LEU A 19 9.49 1.81 5.31
N GLY A 20 9.61 2.71 4.33
CA GLY A 20 8.48 3.14 3.48
C GLY A 20 7.79 1.97 2.76
N PRO A 21 8.51 1.20 1.93
CA PRO A 21 7.99 -0.01 1.29
C PRO A 21 7.48 -1.06 2.29
N VAL A 22 8.22 -1.28 3.37
CA VAL A 22 7.88 -2.29 4.39
C VAL A 22 6.57 -1.95 5.10
N LEU A 23 6.30 -0.68 5.39
CA LEU A 23 5.05 -0.24 5.99
C LEU A 23 3.85 -0.52 5.08
N THR A 24 3.97 -0.25 3.78
CA THR A 24 2.90 -0.53 2.82
C THR A 24 2.68 -2.03 2.67
N ILE A 25 3.74 -2.83 2.54
CA ILE A 25 3.61 -4.29 2.47
C ILE A 25 3.00 -4.85 3.76
N ALA A 26 3.39 -4.34 4.93
CA ALA A 26 2.83 -4.74 6.23
C ALA A 26 1.33 -4.45 6.31
N ALA A 27 0.92 -3.26 5.85
CA ALA A 27 -0.48 -2.85 5.84
C ALA A 27 -1.32 -3.69 4.86
N VAL A 28 -0.75 -4.07 3.71
CA VAL A 28 -1.40 -4.96 2.74
C VAL A 28 -1.53 -6.40 3.27
N LEU A 29 -0.50 -6.92 3.94
CA LEU A 29 -0.51 -8.27 4.53
C LEU A 29 -1.59 -8.45 5.60
N GLY A 30 -1.90 -7.40 6.35
CA GLY A 30 -2.99 -7.41 7.34
C GLY A 30 -4.37 -7.06 6.75
N GLY A 31 -4.42 -6.68 5.47
CA GLY A 31 -5.59 -6.09 4.82
C GLY A 31 -6.13 -6.89 3.64
N ARG A 32 -6.98 -6.25 2.84
CA ARG A 32 -7.50 -6.79 1.58
C ARG A 32 -6.76 -6.15 0.40
N SER A 33 -6.72 -6.86 -0.72
CA SER A 33 -6.23 -6.30 -1.99
C SER A 33 -7.02 -5.04 -2.38
N PRO A 34 -6.37 -3.96 -2.82
CA PRO A 34 -7.07 -2.77 -3.31
C PRO A 34 -7.63 -2.95 -4.73
N PHE A 35 -7.18 -3.96 -5.49
CA PHE A 35 -7.67 -4.22 -6.84
C PHE A 35 -9.12 -4.75 -6.82
N VAL A 36 -9.99 -4.14 -7.61
CA VAL A 36 -11.37 -4.57 -7.84
C VAL A 36 -11.52 -5.14 -9.24
N ALA A 37 -12.27 -6.23 -9.40
CA ALA A 37 -12.50 -6.86 -10.70
C ALA A 37 -14.00 -7.09 -10.92
N PRO A 38 -14.75 -6.08 -11.40
CA PRO A 38 -16.14 -6.26 -11.80
C PRO A 38 -16.25 -7.34 -12.88
N LEU A 39 -17.26 -8.22 -12.78
CA LEU A 39 -17.42 -9.35 -13.71
C LEU A 39 -17.43 -8.94 -15.18
N GLU A 40 -18.08 -7.80 -15.49
CA GLU A 40 -18.22 -7.28 -16.85
C GLU A 40 -16.92 -6.67 -17.41
N LYS A 41 -15.98 -6.31 -16.55
CA LYS A 41 -14.74 -5.61 -16.90
C LYS A 41 -13.49 -6.32 -16.40
N ARG A 42 -13.58 -7.64 -16.23
CA ARG A 42 -12.49 -8.43 -15.62
C ARG A 42 -11.20 -8.32 -16.43
N ASP A 43 -11.29 -8.40 -17.75
CA ASP A 43 -10.12 -8.32 -18.63
C ASP A 43 -9.45 -6.93 -18.59
N GLU A 44 -10.23 -5.85 -18.51
CA GLU A 44 -9.72 -4.49 -18.34
C GLU A 44 -9.05 -4.31 -16.97
N ALA A 45 -9.67 -4.82 -15.90
CA ALA A 45 -9.12 -4.78 -14.55
C ALA A 45 -7.81 -5.57 -14.44
N ASP A 46 -7.75 -6.75 -15.05
CA ASP A 46 -6.54 -7.57 -15.09
C ASP A 46 -5.42 -6.88 -15.89
N ALA A 47 -5.76 -6.24 -17.01
CA ALA A 47 -4.80 -5.46 -17.78
C ALA A 47 -4.25 -4.28 -16.98
N ALA A 48 -5.11 -3.52 -16.29
CA ALA A 48 -4.70 -2.42 -15.42
C ALA A 48 -3.81 -2.92 -14.27
N LYS A 49 -4.18 -4.04 -13.60
CA LYS A 49 -3.36 -4.65 -12.54
C LYS A 49 -1.97 -5.03 -13.06
N ARG A 50 -1.86 -5.58 -14.28
CA ARG A 50 -0.57 -5.96 -14.88
C ARG A 50 0.37 -4.77 -15.11
N MET A 51 -0.15 -3.55 -15.26
CA MET A 51 0.70 -2.36 -15.38
C MET A 51 1.52 -2.08 -14.11
N PHE A 52 1.08 -2.60 -12.96
CA PHE A 52 1.79 -2.47 -11.69
C PHE A 52 2.65 -3.69 -11.36
N ALA A 53 2.59 -4.75 -12.16
CA ALA A 53 3.20 -6.03 -11.83
C ALA A 53 4.73 -5.95 -11.88
N GLU A 54 5.37 -6.49 -10.84
CA GLU A 54 6.82 -6.62 -10.72
C GLU A 54 7.14 -8.07 -10.35
N ASP A 55 7.94 -8.76 -11.16
CA ASP A 55 8.50 -10.10 -10.88
C ASP A 55 7.50 -11.15 -10.35
N GLN A 56 6.24 -11.08 -10.79
CA GLN A 56 5.13 -11.94 -10.36
C GLN A 56 4.78 -11.85 -8.86
N SER A 57 5.22 -10.80 -8.15
CA SER A 57 4.91 -10.59 -6.74
C SER A 57 3.65 -9.74 -6.57
N ASP A 58 2.59 -10.32 -6.01
CA ASP A 58 1.34 -9.59 -5.68
C ASP A 58 1.59 -8.46 -4.67
N HIS A 59 2.53 -8.63 -3.75
CA HIS A 59 2.89 -7.61 -2.76
C HIS A 59 3.58 -6.41 -3.40
N LEU A 60 4.53 -6.66 -4.32
CA LEU A 60 5.19 -5.58 -5.06
C LEU A 60 4.21 -4.89 -6.02
N THR A 61 3.35 -5.68 -6.66
CA THR A 61 2.26 -5.14 -7.50
C THR A 61 1.37 -4.18 -6.71
N THR A 62 1.00 -4.55 -5.48
CA THR A 62 0.17 -3.71 -4.62
C THR A 62 0.93 -2.48 -4.11
N LEU A 63 2.21 -2.62 -3.77
CA LEU A 63 3.08 -1.52 -3.40
C LEU A 63 3.19 -0.48 -4.52
N ASN A 64 3.41 -0.93 -5.76
CA ASN A 64 3.52 -0.08 -6.94
C ASN A 64 2.22 0.69 -7.19
N ALA A 65 1.07 0.01 -7.12
CA ALA A 65 -0.24 0.66 -7.25
C ALA A 65 -0.52 1.68 -6.13
N TYR A 66 -0.12 1.37 -4.89
CA TYR A 66 -0.25 2.30 -3.77
C TYR A 66 0.62 3.55 -3.96
N ASN A 67 1.87 3.40 -4.37
CA ASN A 67 2.77 4.53 -4.63
C ASN A 67 2.22 5.44 -5.73
N ALA A 68 1.78 4.86 -6.86
CA ALA A 68 1.16 5.62 -7.94
C ALA A 68 -0.13 6.33 -7.51
N TRP A 69 -0.93 5.72 -6.62
CA TRP A 69 -2.08 6.38 -6.02
C TRP A 69 -1.69 7.56 -5.13
N VAL A 70 -0.63 7.44 -4.33
CA VAL A 70 -0.12 8.57 -3.51
C VAL A 70 0.30 9.74 -4.40
N ASP A 71 0.97 9.46 -5.53
CA ASP A 71 1.34 10.49 -6.50
C ASP A 71 0.09 11.16 -7.09
N ALA A 72 -0.91 10.38 -7.51
CA ALA A 72 -2.18 10.92 -8.01
C ALA A 72 -2.94 11.75 -6.95
N ARG A 73 -2.90 11.32 -5.68
CA ARG A 73 -3.49 12.05 -4.55
C ARG A 73 -2.83 13.40 -4.33
N SER A 74 -1.52 13.50 -4.53
CA SER A 74 -0.77 14.76 -4.40
C SER A 74 -1.19 15.82 -5.44
N LEU A 75 -1.70 15.39 -6.59
CA LEU A 75 -2.22 16.25 -7.66
C LEU A 75 -3.64 16.75 -7.41
N GLY A 76 -4.30 16.24 -6.35
CA GLY A 76 -5.62 16.67 -5.91
C GLY A 76 -6.73 15.64 -6.13
N LYS A 77 -7.88 15.91 -5.51
CA LYS A 77 -9.00 14.96 -5.39
C LYS A 77 -9.56 14.47 -6.74
N ALA A 78 -9.56 15.33 -7.76
CA ALA A 78 -10.04 14.95 -9.09
C ALA A 78 -9.11 13.92 -9.76
N ALA A 79 -7.79 14.12 -9.67
CA ALA A 79 -6.79 13.20 -10.18
C ALA A 79 -6.82 11.86 -9.42
N GLU A 80 -6.97 11.90 -8.10
CA GLU A 80 -7.11 10.73 -7.24
C GLU A 80 -8.34 9.86 -7.61
N MET A 81 -9.50 10.50 -7.79
CA MET A 81 -10.73 9.81 -8.18
C MET A 81 -10.65 9.22 -9.59
N ALA A 82 -10.04 9.94 -10.53
CA ALA A 82 -9.81 9.44 -11.87
C ALA A 82 -8.86 8.22 -11.84
N PHE A 83 -7.74 8.33 -11.12
CA PHE A 83 -6.74 7.28 -11.01
C PHE A 83 -7.33 5.99 -10.43
N THR A 84 -8.09 6.07 -9.33
CA THR A 84 -8.69 4.88 -8.72
C THR A 84 -9.73 4.21 -9.61
N ARG A 85 -10.52 4.99 -10.36
CA ARG A 85 -11.48 4.46 -11.34
C ARG A 85 -10.76 3.78 -12.51
N ASP A 86 -9.80 4.46 -13.13
CA ASP A 86 -9.16 4.02 -14.37
C ASP A 86 -8.26 2.79 -14.15
N ASN A 87 -7.76 2.61 -12.92
CA ASN A 87 -6.90 1.48 -12.55
C ASN A 87 -7.63 0.39 -11.75
N PHE A 88 -8.97 0.47 -11.64
CA PHE A 88 -9.78 -0.50 -10.91
C PHE A 88 -9.29 -0.72 -9.46
N LEU A 89 -9.12 0.38 -8.73
CA LEU A 89 -8.68 0.39 -7.34
C LEU A 89 -9.80 0.85 -6.41
N SER A 90 -9.91 0.22 -5.25
CA SER A 90 -10.81 0.65 -4.19
C SER A 90 -10.17 1.77 -3.37
N PHE A 91 -10.70 2.99 -3.53
CA PHE A 91 -10.31 4.15 -2.72
C PHE A 91 -10.34 3.85 -1.21
N ARG A 92 -11.41 3.21 -0.73
CA ARG A 92 -11.57 2.87 0.69
C ARG A 92 -10.49 1.92 1.21
N VAL A 93 -10.04 0.98 0.37
CA VAL A 93 -8.97 0.05 0.75
C VAL A 93 -7.63 0.76 0.76
N LEU A 94 -7.37 1.63 -0.21
CA LEU A 94 -6.15 2.44 -0.26
C LEU A 94 -6.03 3.40 0.94
N GLU A 95 -7.11 4.07 1.33
CA GLU A 95 -7.15 4.86 2.56
C GLU A 95 -6.87 3.99 3.80
N GLY A 96 -7.49 2.81 3.90
CA GLY A 96 -7.22 1.90 5.01
C GLY A 96 -5.75 1.43 5.08
N ILE A 97 -5.10 1.23 3.93
CA ILE A 97 -3.66 0.93 3.86
C ILE A 97 -2.85 2.13 4.38
N ALA A 98 -3.20 3.35 3.98
CA ALA A 98 -2.53 4.57 4.44
C ALA A 98 -2.67 4.76 5.96
N ASP A 99 -3.87 4.53 6.51
CA ASP A 99 -4.14 4.63 7.95
C ASP A 99 -3.34 3.60 8.75
N LEU A 100 -3.29 2.34 8.29
CA LEU A 100 -2.49 1.29 8.93
C LEU A 100 -0.99 1.60 8.85
N ARG A 101 -0.52 2.13 7.72
CA ARG A 101 0.87 2.57 7.55
C ARG A 101 1.22 3.67 8.56
N ASN A 102 0.34 4.63 8.79
CA ASN A 102 0.53 5.68 9.80
C ASN A 102 0.55 5.11 11.22
N GLN A 103 -0.35 4.17 11.53
CA GLN A 103 -0.36 3.49 12.83
C GLN A 103 0.94 2.71 13.08
N PHE A 104 1.46 1.99 12.08
CA PHE A 104 2.73 1.27 12.20
C PHE A 104 3.93 2.21 12.37
N ALA A 105 3.95 3.32 11.64
CA ALA A 105 4.97 4.35 11.82
C ALA A 105 4.93 4.93 13.23
N GLN A 106 3.73 5.25 13.74
CA GLN A 106 3.54 5.76 15.10
C GLN A 106 4.03 4.75 16.15
N LEU A 107 3.69 3.46 16.01
CA LEU A 107 4.16 2.41 16.91
C LEU A 107 5.69 2.27 16.91
N LEU A 108 6.34 2.40 15.75
CA LEU A 108 7.81 2.37 15.66
C LEU A 108 8.45 3.62 16.28
N HIS A 109 7.80 4.77 16.18
CA HIS A 109 8.22 6.00 16.84
C HIS A 109 8.12 5.88 18.36
N GLU A 110 6.98 5.41 18.88
CA GLU A 110 6.76 5.16 20.31
C GLU A 110 7.74 4.12 20.88
N ALA A 111 8.11 3.11 20.08
CA ALA A 111 9.09 2.11 20.44
C ALA A 111 10.56 2.60 20.34
N GLY A 112 10.79 3.85 19.91
CA GLY A 112 12.13 4.45 19.82
C GLY A 112 12.95 4.04 18.59
N PHE A 113 12.33 3.38 17.60
CA PHE A 113 12.99 2.96 16.36
C PHE A 113 12.99 4.05 15.27
N LEU A 114 12.14 5.07 15.40
CA LEU A 114 12.17 6.26 14.56
C LEU A 114 12.59 7.45 15.42
N GLY A 115 13.89 7.73 15.44
CA GLY A 115 14.43 8.90 16.14
C GLY A 115 13.87 10.20 15.55
N GLY A 116 13.49 11.14 16.43
CA GLY A 116 13.21 12.51 16.01
C GLY A 116 14.45 13.12 15.38
N GLY A 117 14.34 13.50 14.11
CA GLY A 117 15.31 14.26 13.35
C GLY A 117 14.60 15.36 12.59
#